data_AF-A0AAQ4E9V7-F1
#
_entry.id   AF-A0AAQ4E9V7-F1
#
_cell.length_a   1.000
_cell.length_b   1.000
_cell.length_c   1.000
_cell.angle_alpha   90.00
_cell.angle_beta   90.00
_cell.angle_gamma   90.00
#
_symmetry.space_group_name_H-M   'P 1'
#
loop_
_entity.id
_entity.type
_entity.pdbx_description
1 polymer ?
#
loop_
_entity_poly.entity_id
_entity_poly.type
_entity_poly.pdbx_seq_one_letter_code
_entity_poly.pdbx_strand_id
1 'polypeptide(L)'
;MIEEADVTTLVSPGGTNFYDLVKVEKSTLTSEQAMDPTLGKCRDSLGENSIPWQGDDMGAASEAWVKNLVTLLRMPLGSGEQTMMFLAPALYTYEYLKTASRISPEDEDRALGFIRSGYHNILTFRKSGRSFAFWPHYNSSLWLTAFVVRTLCEAQKSILIDENVITSGLRYILTQQKQDGSFHDIYNLLDGDLLGGVNGPVPLTAYTRLTLQECAREGVQVIAAF
;
A
#
# COMPACT_ATOMS: atom_id res chain seq x y z
N MET A 1 -17.78 -41.44 20.12
CA MET A 1 -17.34 -40.26 20.90
C MET A 1 -16.30 -39.55 20.06
N ILE A 2 -16.72 -38.55 19.30
CA ILE A 2 -15.85 -37.61 18.61
C ILE A 2 -16.38 -36.25 19.07
N GLU A 3 -15.49 -35.46 19.69
CA GLU A 3 -15.78 -34.13 20.21
C GLU A 3 -16.32 -33.24 19.09
N GLU A 4 -17.45 -32.58 19.36
CA GLU A 4 -17.93 -31.48 18.54
C GLU A 4 -17.02 -30.26 18.73
N ALA A 5 -16.49 -29.72 17.63
CA ALA A 5 -15.97 -28.37 17.62
C ALA A 5 -17.15 -27.40 17.60
N ASP A 6 -17.44 -26.84 18.75
CA ASP A 6 -18.46 -25.82 18.99
C ASP A 6 -18.05 -24.51 18.30
N VAL A 7 -18.68 -24.16 17.19
CA VAL A 7 -18.60 -22.82 16.60
C VAL A 7 -19.81 -22.04 17.10
N THR A 8 -19.63 -21.37 18.24
CA THR A 8 -20.64 -20.50 18.83
C THR A 8 -20.73 -19.19 18.04
N THR A 9 -21.74 -19.05 17.19
CA THR A 9 -22.15 -17.79 16.58
C THR A 9 -22.91 -16.95 17.61
N LEU A 10 -22.31 -15.86 18.12
CA LEU A 10 -23.03 -14.85 18.89
C LEU A 10 -23.63 -13.81 17.93
N VAL A 11 -24.88 -14.02 17.50
CA VAL A 11 -25.66 -12.99 16.79
C VAL A 11 -26.39 -12.14 17.83
N SER A 12 -25.99 -10.87 17.98
CA SER A 12 -26.75 -9.89 18.77
C SER A 12 -27.98 -9.42 17.99
N PRO A 13 -29.21 -9.46 18.56
CA PRO A 13 -30.40 -8.94 17.90
C PRO A 13 -30.40 -7.41 18.05
N GLY A 14 -29.71 -6.72 17.14
CA GLY A 14 -29.53 -5.28 17.26
C GLY A 14 -28.94 -4.60 16.01
N GLY A 15 -29.65 -4.66 14.89
CA GLY A 15 -29.79 -3.55 13.93
C GLY A 15 -28.55 -2.79 13.42
N THR A 16 -27.35 -3.36 13.43
CA THR A 16 -26.17 -2.73 12.83
C THR A 16 -25.41 -3.75 11.99
N ASN A 17 -25.29 -3.45 10.69
CA ASN A 17 -24.60 -4.27 9.70
C ASN A 17 -23.10 -4.33 10.04
N PHE A 18 -22.71 -5.29 10.86
CA PHE A 18 -21.31 -5.70 10.99
C PHE A 18 -21.06 -6.87 10.05
N TYR A 19 -20.13 -6.68 9.11
CA TYR A 19 -19.60 -7.77 8.29
C TYR A 19 -18.39 -8.34 9.04
N ASP A 20 -18.47 -9.59 9.47
CA ASP A 20 -17.35 -10.30 10.08
C ASP A 20 -16.50 -11.01 9.03
N LEU A 21 -15.18 -10.96 9.21
CA LEU A 21 -14.23 -11.76 8.43
C LEU A 21 -14.21 -13.18 8.97
N VAL A 22 -14.72 -14.13 8.18
CA VAL A 22 -14.75 -15.55 8.54
C VAL A 22 -13.74 -16.33 7.69
N LYS A 23 -12.77 -16.96 8.34
CA LYS A 23 -11.85 -17.90 7.69
C LYS A 23 -12.45 -19.30 7.74
N VAL A 24 -12.80 -19.86 6.59
CA VAL A 24 -13.33 -21.23 6.47
C VAL A 24 -12.26 -22.16 5.90
N GLU A 25 -11.98 -23.27 6.58
CA GLU A 25 -11.06 -24.28 6.07
C GLU A 25 -11.74 -25.18 5.02
N LYS A 26 -10.99 -25.59 3.98
CA LYS A 26 -11.51 -26.43 2.89
C LYS A 26 -12.08 -27.77 3.34
N SER A 27 -11.62 -28.29 4.48
CA SER A 27 -12.06 -29.57 5.07
C SER A 27 -13.50 -29.55 5.59
N THR A 28 -14.09 -28.36 5.79
CA THR A 28 -15.44 -28.18 6.37
C THR A 28 -16.56 -27.90 5.35
N LEU A 29 -16.25 -27.83 4.05
CA LEU A 29 -17.25 -27.50 3.02
C LEU A 29 -18.06 -28.75 2.60
N THR A 30 -19.39 -28.70 2.69
CA THR A 30 -20.30 -29.73 2.16
C THR A 30 -20.72 -29.42 0.71
N SER A 31 -21.15 -30.44 -0.05
CA SER A 31 -21.40 -30.36 -1.50
C SER A 31 -22.50 -29.37 -1.92
N GLU A 32 -23.34 -28.91 -0.99
CA GLU A 32 -24.38 -27.90 -1.24
C GLU A 32 -23.85 -26.46 -1.23
N GLN A 33 -22.63 -26.25 -0.71
CA GLN A 33 -21.90 -24.97 -0.74
C GLN A 33 -20.92 -24.88 -1.92
N ALA A 34 -21.11 -25.73 -2.94
CA ALA A 34 -20.22 -25.78 -4.10
C ALA A 34 -20.14 -24.41 -4.79
N MET A 35 -18.93 -23.85 -4.76
CA MET A 35 -18.58 -22.52 -5.19
C MET A 35 -18.56 -22.46 -6.72
N ASP A 36 -19.39 -21.61 -7.34
CA ASP A 36 -19.20 -21.25 -8.74
C ASP A 36 -18.10 -20.16 -8.80
N PRO A 37 -16.90 -20.48 -9.34
CA PRO A 37 -15.77 -19.56 -9.35
C PRO A 37 -15.98 -18.35 -10.26
N THR A 38 -17.00 -18.36 -11.12
CA THR A 38 -17.29 -17.25 -12.06
C THR A 38 -18.24 -16.20 -11.50
N LEU A 39 -18.97 -16.49 -10.42
CA LEU A 39 -20.08 -15.66 -9.96
C LEU A 39 -19.81 -14.81 -8.71
N GLY A 40 -18.76 -15.10 -7.93
CA GLY A 40 -18.48 -14.35 -6.68
C GLY A 40 -19.64 -14.34 -5.69
N LYS A 41 -20.58 -15.29 -5.77
CA LYS A 41 -21.83 -15.32 -5.01
C LYS A 41 -22.17 -16.72 -4.51
N CYS A 42 -22.41 -16.83 -3.21
CA CYS A 42 -23.05 -17.98 -2.60
C CYS A 42 -24.52 -17.99 -2.96
N ARG A 43 -25.01 -19.12 -3.48
CA ARG A 43 -26.45 -19.34 -3.56
C ARG A 43 -26.91 -19.90 -2.22
N ASP A 44 -27.63 -19.10 -1.45
CA ASP A 44 -28.40 -19.63 -0.34
C ASP A 44 -29.55 -20.49 -0.87
N SER A 45 -29.93 -21.53 -0.13
CA SER A 45 -31.06 -22.41 -0.46
C SER A 45 -32.42 -21.70 -0.35
N LEU A 46 -32.45 -20.42 0.03
CA LEU A 46 -33.65 -19.60 0.20
C LEU A 46 -33.84 -18.51 -0.87
N GLY A 47 -32.93 -18.37 -1.83
CA GLY A 47 -33.21 -17.74 -3.12
C GLY A 47 -33.41 -16.23 -3.15
N GLU A 48 -33.23 -15.49 -2.05
CA GLU A 48 -33.46 -14.04 -2.04
C GLU A 48 -32.36 -13.18 -1.41
N ASN A 49 -31.29 -13.73 -0.83
CA ASN A 49 -30.17 -12.93 -0.33
C ASN A 49 -28.82 -13.48 -0.78
N SER A 50 -28.32 -12.98 -1.92
CA SER A 50 -26.96 -13.28 -2.37
C SER A 50 -25.94 -12.62 -1.43
N ILE A 51 -25.29 -13.41 -0.58
CA ILE A 51 -24.16 -12.96 0.23
C ILE A 51 -22.94 -12.87 -0.69
N PRO A 52 -22.33 -11.69 -0.88
CA PRO A 52 -21.07 -11.57 -1.59
C PRO A 52 -19.98 -12.24 -0.75
N TRP A 53 -19.39 -13.32 -1.26
CA TRP A 53 -18.12 -13.82 -0.74
C TRP A 53 -17.01 -13.27 -1.62
N GLN A 54 -15.85 -13.01 -1.04
CA GLN A 54 -14.64 -12.74 -1.81
C GLN A 54 -13.52 -13.57 -1.17
N GLY A 55 -12.93 -14.47 -1.95
CA GLY A 55 -11.98 -15.48 -1.46
C GLY A 55 -10.54 -14.98 -1.33
N ASP A 56 -10.32 -13.70 -1.02
CA ASP A 56 -8.98 -13.14 -0.87
C ASP A 56 -8.94 -11.93 0.09
N ASP A 57 -7.86 -11.84 0.86
CA ASP A 57 -7.69 -10.89 1.96
C ASP A 57 -7.77 -9.41 1.55
N MET A 58 -7.63 -9.08 0.25
CA MET A 58 -7.69 -7.71 -0.29
C MET A 58 -8.78 -7.48 -1.36
N GLY A 59 -9.62 -8.47 -1.67
CA GLY A 59 -10.32 -8.53 -2.95
C GLY A 59 -11.30 -7.40 -3.25
N ALA A 60 -12.27 -7.16 -2.37
CA ALA A 60 -13.30 -6.16 -2.63
C ALA A 60 -12.72 -4.73 -2.67
N ALA A 61 -11.72 -4.45 -1.83
CA ALA A 61 -11.05 -3.16 -1.80
C ALA A 61 -10.20 -2.95 -3.06
N SER A 62 -9.33 -3.90 -3.41
CA SER A 62 -8.43 -3.76 -4.56
C SER A 62 -9.16 -3.59 -5.89
N GLU A 63 -10.24 -4.33 -6.12
CA GLU A 63 -11.07 -4.15 -7.32
C GLU A 63 -11.77 -2.80 -7.36
N ALA A 64 -12.33 -2.34 -6.23
CA ALA A 64 -12.98 -1.04 -6.16
C ALA A 64 -11.97 0.09 -6.42
N TRP A 65 -10.74 -0.04 -5.91
CA TRP A 65 -9.66 0.90 -6.15
C TRP A 65 -9.24 0.94 -7.62
N VAL A 66 -9.03 -0.20 -8.27
CA VAL A 66 -8.62 -0.19 -9.69
C VAL A 66 -9.72 0.26 -10.63
N LYS A 67 -10.95 -0.19 -10.43
CA LYS A 67 -12.10 0.25 -11.25
C LYS A 67 -12.38 1.74 -11.08
N ASN A 68 -12.10 2.31 -9.90
CA ASN A 68 -12.30 3.73 -9.61
C ASN A 68 -11.00 4.54 -9.58
N LEU A 69 -9.87 4.00 -10.05
CA LEU A 69 -8.61 4.75 -10.11
C LEU A 69 -8.80 6.07 -10.86
N VAL A 70 -9.59 6.04 -11.95
CA VAL A 70 -9.96 7.20 -12.78
C VAL A 70 -10.94 8.16 -12.10
N THR A 71 -11.80 7.67 -11.21
CA THR A 71 -12.79 8.49 -10.47
C THR A 71 -12.17 9.15 -9.23
N LEU A 72 -11.20 8.49 -8.60
CA LEU A 72 -10.32 9.05 -7.55
C LEU A 72 -9.30 10.05 -8.14
N LEU A 73 -9.14 10.05 -9.46
CA LEU A 73 -8.15 10.77 -10.25
C LEU A 73 -8.52 12.23 -10.57
N ARG A 74 -9.24 12.92 -9.67
CA ARG A 74 -9.36 14.38 -9.75
C ARG A 74 -8.03 15.02 -9.32
N MET A 75 -7.04 15.06 -10.21
CA MET A 75 -5.91 15.99 -10.08
C MET A 75 -6.47 17.43 -10.09
N PRO A 76 -6.08 18.29 -9.13
CA PRO A 76 -4.68 18.64 -8.87
C PRO A 76 -4.27 18.48 -7.39
N LEU A 77 -3.06 17.99 -7.12
CA LEU A 77 -2.55 17.86 -5.74
C LEU A 77 -1.37 18.80 -5.53
N GLY A 78 -1.45 19.58 -4.45
CA GLY A 78 -0.55 20.71 -4.17
C GLY A 78 0.65 20.37 -3.28
N SER A 79 0.75 19.12 -2.77
CA SER A 79 1.83 18.68 -1.88
C SER A 79 2.39 17.30 -2.25
N GLY A 80 3.65 17.06 -1.86
CA GLY A 80 4.34 15.77 -2.05
C GLY A 80 3.70 14.66 -1.22
N GLU A 81 3.17 15.01 -0.06
CA GLU A 81 2.41 14.11 0.82
C GLU A 81 1.12 13.61 0.16
N GLN A 82 0.32 14.53 -0.37
CA GLN A 82 -0.90 14.16 -1.08
C GLN A 82 -0.57 13.30 -2.30
N THR A 83 0.52 13.63 -3.02
CA THR A 83 0.97 12.80 -4.14
C THR A 83 1.22 11.35 -3.70
N MET A 84 1.89 11.16 -2.56
CA MET A 84 2.16 9.83 -2.02
C MET A 84 0.92 9.13 -1.47
N MET A 85 -0.05 9.88 -0.94
CA MET A 85 -1.34 9.35 -0.47
C MET A 85 -2.11 8.60 -1.56
N PHE A 86 -1.94 8.98 -2.84
CA PHE A 86 -2.55 8.25 -3.95
C PHE A 86 -1.56 7.32 -4.66
N LEU A 87 -0.30 7.72 -4.83
CA LEU A 87 0.69 6.91 -5.54
C LEU A 87 0.96 5.58 -4.85
N ALA A 88 1.19 5.58 -3.53
CA ALA A 88 1.54 4.35 -2.81
C ALA A 88 0.39 3.33 -2.82
N PRO A 89 -0.86 3.66 -2.45
CA PRO A 89 -1.96 2.70 -2.54
C PRO A 89 -2.20 2.19 -3.95
N ALA A 90 -2.12 3.06 -4.97
CA ALA A 90 -2.29 2.66 -6.36
C ALA A 90 -1.22 1.64 -6.80
N LEU A 91 0.04 1.87 -6.44
CA LEU A 91 1.13 0.95 -6.74
C LEU A 91 0.91 -0.41 -6.08
N TYR A 92 0.71 -0.45 -4.76
CA TYR A 92 0.56 -1.73 -4.04
C TYR A 92 -0.70 -2.48 -4.48
N THR A 93 -1.78 -1.76 -4.81
CA THR A 93 -2.99 -2.37 -5.37
C THR A 93 -2.74 -2.98 -6.74
N TYR A 94 -2.00 -2.26 -7.61
CA TYR A 94 -1.59 -2.77 -8.91
C TYR A 94 -0.71 -4.02 -8.78
N GLU A 95 0.33 -3.99 -7.93
CA GLU A 95 1.21 -5.15 -7.70
C GLU A 95 0.43 -6.36 -7.18
N TYR A 96 -0.52 -6.12 -6.27
CA TYR A 96 -1.40 -7.16 -5.76
C TYR A 96 -2.22 -7.81 -6.88
N LEU A 97 -2.94 -7.01 -7.67
CA LEU A 97 -3.81 -7.52 -8.74
C LEU A 97 -3.02 -8.19 -9.87
N LYS A 98 -1.82 -7.68 -10.17
CA LYS A 98 -0.88 -8.29 -11.10
C LYS A 98 -0.43 -9.66 -10.60
N THR A 99 -0.01 -9.76 -9.33
CA THR A 99 0.40 -11.03 -8.71
C THR A 99 -0.76 -12.03 -8.64
N ALA A 100 -1.97 -11.54 -8.36
CA ALA A 100 -3.19 -12.35 -8.35
C ALA A 100 -3.71 -12.72 -9.76
N SER A 101 -3.09 -12.22 -10.84
CA SER A 101 -3.53 -12.41 -12.23
C SER A 101 -4.98 -11.97 -12.48
N ARG A 102 -5.40 -10.88 -11.84
CA ARG A 102 -6.78 -10.35 -11.85
C ARG A 102 -6.92 -9.00 -12.54
N ILE A 103 -5.86 -8.52 -13.19
CA ILE A 103 -5.87 -7.23 -13.88
C ILE A 103 -6.14 -7.42 -15.38
N SER A 104 -7.05 -6.62 -15.92
CA SER A 104 -7.29 -6.57 -17.37
C SER A 104 -6.17 -5.76 -18.05
N PRO A 105 -5.83 -6.01 -19.33
CA PRO A 105 -4.83 -5.21 -20.03
C PRO A 105 -5.15 -3.71 -20.08
N GLU A 106 -6.43 -3.35 -20.19
CA GLU A 106 -6.87 -1.95 -20.19
C GLU A 106 -6.65 -1.28 -18.82
N ASP A 107 -6.97 -1.98 -17.74
CA ASP A 107 -6.77 -1.49 -16.37
C ASP A 107 -5.29 -1.42 -16.00
N GLU A 108 -4.47 -2.35 -16.52
CA GLU A 108 -3.03 -2.33 -16.37
C GLU A 108 -2.41 -1.08 -17.01
N ASP A 109 -2.73 -0.78 -18.27
CA ASP A 109 -2.22 0.42 -18.94
C ASP A 109 -2.63 1.71 -18.22
N ARG A 110 -3.87 1.76 -17.72
CA ARG A 110 -4.39 2.87 -16.92
C ARG A 110 -3.65 3.02 -15.59
N ALA A 111 -3.44 1.92 -14.87
CA ALA A 111 -2.72 1.92 -13.59
C ALA A 111 -1.25 2.31 -13.78
N LEU A 112 -0.57 1.77 -14.78
CA LEU A 112 0.82 2.13 -15.10
C LEU A 112 0.95 3.60 -15.52
N GLY A 113 -0.01 4.11 -16.31
CA GLY A 113 -0.09 5.53 -16.65
C GLY A 113 -0.21 6.43 -15.40
N PHE A 114 -1.04 6.01 -14.44
CA PHE A 114 -1.18 6.69 -13.16
C PHE A 114 0.12 6.69 -12.34
N ILE A 115 0.74 5.52 -12.17
CA ILE A 115 1.98 5.36 -11.40
C ILE A 115 3.10 6.21 -12.02
N ARG A 116 3.21 6.24 -13.36
CA ARG A 116 4.15 7.12 -14.06
C ARG A 116 3.85 8.59 -13.78
N SER A 117 2.59 9.02 -13.85
CA SER A 117 2.22 10.41 -13.55
C SER A 117 2.56 10.80 -12.10
N GLY A 118 2.24 9.94 -11.13
CA GLY A 118 2.59 10.14 -9.73
C GLY A 118 4.10 10.20 -9.50
N TYR A 119 4.89 9.37 -10.20
CA TYR A 119 6.35 9.44 -10.19
C TYR A 119 6.86 10.81 -10.68
N HIS A 120 6.36 11.31 -11.80
CA HIS A 120 6.77 12.62 -12.30
C HIS A 120 6.35 13.75 -11.34
N ASN A 121 5.17 13.64 -10.72
CA ASN A 121 4.69 14.64 -9.79
C ASN A 121 5.52 14.68 -8.50
N ILE A 122 5.86 13.52 -7.91
CA ILE A 122 6.64 13.48 -6.66
C ILE A 122 8.05 14.04 -6.85
N LEU A 123 8.63 13.92 -8.06
CA LEU A 123 9.93 14.51 -8.39
C LEU A 123 9.93 16.04 -8.31
N THR A 124 8.78 16.72 -8.47
CA THR A 124 8.69 18.18 -8.30
C THR A 124 8.95 18.63 -6.86
N PHE A 125 8.80 17.73 -5.90
CA PHE A 125 9.05 17.95 -4.47
C PHE A 125 10.44 17.50 -4.03
N ARG A 126 11.28 17.04 -4.97
CA ARG A 126 12.67 16.67 -4.71
C ARG A 126 13.53 17.93 -4.56
N LYS A 127 14.30 17.99 -3.48
CA LYS A 127 15.20 19.10 -3.16
C LYS A 127 16.58 18.88 -3.80
N SER A 128 17.38 19.94 -3.88
CA SER A 128 18.77 19.87 -4.35
C SER A 128 19.62 18.88 -3.53
N GLY A 129 19.36 18.78 -2.22
CA GLY A 129 19.94 17.79 -1.31
C GLY A 129 19.46 16.35 -1.51
N ARG A 130 18.73 16.07 -2.60
CA ARG A 130 18.23 14.74 -3.01
C ARG A 130 17.19 14.09 -2.10
N SER A 131 16.75 14.81 -1.08
CA SER A 131 15.61 14.51 -0.22
C SER A 131 14.28 15.02 -0.79
N PHE A 132 13.17 14.65 -0.18
CA PHE A 132 11.83 15.12 -0.53
C PHE A 132 11.26 16.03 0.57
N ALA A 133 10.40 16.97 0.18
CA ALA A 133 9.72 17.89 1.07
C ALA A 133 8.20 17.88 0.81
N PHE A 134 7.41 18.25 1.82
CA PHE A 134 5.96 18.33 1.66
C PHE A 134 5.54 19.37 0.62
N TRP A 135 6.22 20.51 0.63
CA TRP A 135 6.09 21.58 -0.37
C TRP A 135 7.47 22.00 -0.87
N PRO A 136 7.59 22.55 -2.09
CA PRO A 136 8.89 22.94 -2.64
C PRO A 136 9.66 23.96 -1.79
N HIS A 137 8.94 24.84 -1.09
CA HIS A 137 9.50 25.88 -0.22
C HIS A 137 9.72 25.43 1.23
N TYR A 138 9.28 24.23 1.61
CA TYR A 138 9.51 23.65 2.93
C TYR A 138 10.89 22.98 3.01
N ASN A 139 11.31 22.71 4.25
CA ASN A 139 12.47 21.87 4.51
C ASN A 139 12.19 20.41 4.17
N SER A 140 13.26 19.67 3.96
CA SER A 140 13.22 18.24 3.68
C SER A 140 12.68 17.45 4.86
N SER A 141 11.83 16.45 4.61
CA SER A 141 11.37 15.50 5.63
C SER A 141 12.04 14.16 5.44
N LEU A 142 12.60 13.63 6.52
CA LEU A 142 13.18 12.30 6.55
C LEU A 142 12.10 11.23 6.36
N TRP A 143 10.96 11.37 7.04
CA TRP A 143 9.85 10.44 6.90
C TRP A 143 9.33 10.41 5.45
N LEU A 144 9.06 11.58 4.86
CA LEU A 144 8.54 11.64 3.49
C LEU A 144 9.58 11.09 2.51
N THR A 145 10.86 11.41 2.70
CA THR A 145 11.93 10.86 1.86
C THR A 145 11.97 9.33 1.96
N ALA A 146 11.89 8.76 3.17
CA ALA A 146 11.85 7.31 3.36
C ALA A 146 10.60 6.67 2.73
N PHE A 147 9.44 7.31 2.82
CA PHE A 147 8.20 6.80 2.23
C PHE A 147 8.24 6.82 0.69
N VAL A 148 8.71 7.93 0.11
CA VAL A 148 8.89 8.06 -1.34
C VAL A 148 9.89 7.01 -1.83
N VAL A 149 11.08 6.95 -1.24
CA VAL A 149 12.15 6.03 -1.65
C VAL A 149 11.68 4.57 -1.58
N ARG A 150 11.04 4.18 -0.47
CA ARG A 150 10.46 2.83 -0.31
C ARG A 150 9.49 2.48 -1.43
N THR A 151 8.56 3.39 -1.70
CA THR A 151 7.54 3.20 -2.75
C THR A 151 8.18 3.14 -4.15
N LEU A 152 9.21 3.95 -4.40
CA LEU A 152 9.92 3.94 -5.68
C LEU A 152 10.74 2.66 -5.88
N CYS A 153 11.34 2.11 -4.81
CA CYS A 153 12.01 0.80 -4.89
C CYS A 153 11.03 -0.30 -5.34
N GLU A 154 9.83 -0.33 -4.75
CA GLU A 154 8.80 -1.29 -5.16
C GLU A 154 8.36 -1.06 -6.62
N ALA A 155 8.17 0.21 -7.01
CA ALA A 155 7.70 0.57 -8.34
C ALA A 155 8.69 0.20 -9.47
N GLN A 156 9.96 -0.10 -9.18
CA GLN A 156 10.93 -0.57 -10.18
C GLN A 156 10.51 -1.88 -10.86
N LYS A 157 9.65 -2.68 -10.21
CA LYS A 157 9.09 -3.91 -10.78
C LYS A 157 8.18 -3.68 -11.98
N SER A 158 7.64 -2.46 -12.10
CA SER A 158 6.49 -2.20 -12.96
C SER A 158 6.62 -0.95 -13.82
N ILE A 159 7.42 0.03 -13.40
CA ILE A 159 7.77 1.19 -14.22
C ILE A 159 9.27 1.44 -14.22
N LEU A 160 9.76 2.11 -15.27
CA LEU A 160 11.15 2.53 -15.34
C LEU A 160 11.36 3.75 -14.43
N ILE A 161 12.24 3.60 -13.45
CA ILE A 161 12.62 4.64 -12.49
C ILE A 161 14.12 4.88 -12.61
N ASP A 162 14.50 6.16 -12.53
CA ASP A 162 15.92 6.52 -12.48
C ASP A 162 16.51 6.06 -11.14
N GLU A 163 17.43 5.09 -11.20
CA GLU A 163 18.11 4.53 -10.03
C GLU A 163 18.85 5.61 -9.22
N ASN A 164 19.29 6.71 -9.84
CA ASN A 164 19.89 7.83 -9.14
C ASN A 164 18.90 8.51 -8.19
N VAL A 165 17.60 8.52 -8.49
CA VAL A 165 16.57 9.05 -7.59
C VAL A 165 16.54 8.25 -6.29
N ILE A 166 16.53 6.92 -6.42
CA ILE A 166 16.45 6.00 -5.29
C ILE A 166 17.77 6.03 -4.50
N THR A 167 18.90 5.79 -5.16
CA THR A 167 20.23 5.69 -4.50
C THR A 167 20.63 6.99 -3.80
N SER A 168 20.34 8.15 -4.38
CA SER A 168 20.62 9.43 -3.71
C SER A 168 19.66 9.72 -2.56
N GLY A 169 18.40 9.26 -2.63
CA GLY A 169 17.46 9.31 -1.52
C GLY A 169 17.89 8.42 -0.35
N LEU A 170 18.34 7.19 -0.64
CA LEU A 170 18.90 6.26 0.35
C LEU A 170 20.15 6.85 1.02
N ARG A 171 21.06 7.45 0.24
CA ARG A 171 22.22 8.19 0.77
C ARG A 171 21.79 9.29 1.72
N TYR A 172 20.82 10.12 1.32
CA TYR A 172 20.30 11.17 2.20
C TYR A 172 19.77 10.58 3.53
N ILE A 173 18.96 9.52 3.47
CA ILE A 173 18.46 8.85 4.68
C ILE A 173 19.62 8.44 5.59
N LEU A 174 20.65 7.78 5.06
CA LEU A 174 21.82 7.36 5.83
C LEU A 174 22.56 8.54 6.47
N THR A 175 22.69 9.68 5.79
CA THR A 175 23.30 10.89 6.39
C THR A 175 22.51 11.48 7.56
N GLN A 176 21.23 11.12 7.71
CA GLN A 176 20.41 11.55 8.84
C GLN A 176 20.53 10.62 10.06
N GLN A 177 21.32 9.55 9.96
CA GLN A 177 21.55 8.63 11.09
C GLN A 177 22.44 9.30 12.15
N LYS A 178 22.00 9.28 13.41
CA LYS A 178 22.78 9.76 14.54
C LYS A 178 23.84 8.73 14.96
N GLN A 179 24.78 9.14 15.82
CA GLN A 179 25.84 8.26 16.34
C GLN A 179 25.29 7.06 17.15
N ASP A 180 24.13 7.22 17.78
CA ASP A 180 23.43 6.14 18.50
C ASP A 180 22.62 5.22 17.56
N GLY A 181 22.66 5.48 16.24
CA GLY A 181 21.95 4.73 15.21
C GLY A 181 20.50 5.17 15.00
N SER A 182 19.98 6.10 15.80
CA SER A 182 18.61 6.59 15.69
C SER A 182 18.42 7.58 14.55
N PHE A 183 17.18 7.67 14.07
CA PHE A 183 16.72 8.66 13.12
C PHE A 183 15.73 9.62 13.79
N HIS A 184 15.82 10.90 13.46
CA HIS A 184 14.94 11.93 13.99
C HIS A 184 14.57 12.89 12.87
N ASP A 185 13.28 13.06 12.60
CA ASP A 185 12.79 14.08 11.66
C ASP A 185 12.54 15.37 12.43
N ILE A 186 13.23 16.44 12.04
CA ILE A 186 13.13 17.75 12.72
C ILE A 186 11.81 18.44 12.34
N TYR A 187 11.23 18.07 11.20
CA TYR A 187 10.05 18.71 10.65
C TYR A 187 8.84 17.82 10.87
N ASN A 188 8.14 18.08 11.99
CA ASN A 188 6.85 17.48 12.29
C ASN A 188 5.90 17.63 11.10
N LEU A 189 5.22 16.54 10.77
CA LEU A 189 4.34 16.46 9.63
C LEU A 189 3.15 17.41 9.76
N LEU A 190 2.70 17.92 8.61
CA LEU A 190 1.55 18.81 8.52
C LEU A 190 0.23 18.04 8.54
N ASP A 191 0.23 16.75 8.23
CA ASP A 191 -0.90 15.84 8.38
C ASP A 191 -0.47 14.57 9.14
N GLY A 192 -1.15 14.29 10.26
CA GLY A 192 -0.79 13.18 11.16
C GLY A 192 -1.32 11.83 10.67
N ASP A 193 -2.32 11.82 9.79
CA ASP A 193 -3.02 10.60 9.38
C ASP A 193 -2.16 9.74 8.44
N LEU A 194 -1.35 10.38 7.58
CA LEU A 194 -0.49 9.64 6.64
C LEU A 194 0.70 8.96 7.32
N LEU A 195 1.06 9.39 8.54
CA LEU A 195 2.12 8.74 9.32
C LEU A 195 1.79 7.29 9.68
N GLY A 196 0.50 6.93 9.78
CA GLY A 196 0.10 5.59 10.19
C GLY A 196 0.71 5.16 11.54
N GLY A 197 0.94 6.11 12.46
CA GLY A 197 1.57 5.85 13.75
C GLY A 197 3.11 5.97 13.79
N VAL A 198 3.76 6.38 12.70
CA VAL A 198 5.20 6.67 12.67
C VAL A 198 5.47 8.06 13.29
N ASN A 199 5.18 8.21 14.58
CA ASN A 199 5.44 9.42 15.34
C ASN A 199 6.52 9.18 16.42
N GLY A 200 7.57 10.00 16.40
CA GLY A 200 8.69 9.92 17.32
C GLY A 200 9.89 9.11 16.81
N PRO A 201 10.98 9.09 17.59
CA PRO A 201 12.27 8.59 17.13
C PRO A 201 12.29 7.07 16.91
N VAL A 202 11.58 6.30 17.74
CA VAL A 202 11.58 4.82 17.65
C VAL A 202 10.81 4.34 16.42
N PRO A 203 9.54 4.71 16.20
CA PRO A 203 8.81 4.29 15.00
C PRO A 203 9.49 4.78 13.72
N LEU A 204 10.02 6.00 13.70
CA LEU A 204 10.73 6.53 12.55
C LEU A 204 12.00 5.74 12.24
N THR A 205 12.78 5.39 13.25
CA THR A 205 13.98 4.56 13.09
C THR A 205 13.64 3.16 12.56
N ALA A 206 12.56 2.55 13.07
CA ALA A 206 12.09 1.28 12.56
C ALA A 206 11.66 1.39 11.09
N TYR A 207 10.90 2.44 10.76
CA TYR A 207 10.42 2.69 9.40
C TYR A 207 11.55 2.94 8.40
N THR A 208 12.51 3.80 8.72
CA THR A 208 13.66 4.06 7.84
C THR A 208 14.51 2.80 7.65
N ARG A 209 14.68 2.01 8.71
CA ARG A 209 15.39 0.73 8.62
C ARG A 209 14.68 -0.26 7.71
N LEU A 210 13.35 -0.35 7.79
CA LEU A 210 12.53 -1.17 6.89
C LEU A 210 12.70 -0.72 5.45
N THR A 211 12.62 0.59 5.18
CA THR A 211 12.86 1.16 3.84
C THR A 211 14.22 0.72 3.28
N LEU A 212 15.30 0.85 4.07
CA LEU A 212 16.64 0.46 3.65
C LEU A 212 16.71 -1.04 3.31
N GLN A 213 16.08 -1.89 4.12
CA GLN A 213 16.08 -3.34 3.94
C GLN A 213 15.27 -3.79 2.72
N GLU A 214 14.08 -3.21 2.52
CA GLU A 214 13.23 -3.53 1.38
C GLU A 214 13.88 -3.10 0.06
N CYS A 215 14.41 -1.88 -0.02
CA CYS A 215 15.14 -1.44 -1.21
C CYS A 215 16.37 -2.32 -1.51
N ALA A 216 17.09 -2.77 -0.48
CA ALA A 216 18.20 -3.70 -0.67
C ALA A 216 17.74 -5.08 -1.21
N ARG A 217 16.57 -5.55 -0.77
CA ARG A 217 15.96 -6.80 -1.26
C ARG A 217 15.57 -6.71 -2.73
N GLU A 218 15.12 -5.54 -3.18
CA GLU A 218 14.79 -5.25 -4.57
C GLU A 218 16.03 -5.03 -5.48
N GLY A 219 17.24 -5.29 -4.96
CA GLY A 219 18.47 -5.26 -5.73
C GLY A 219 19.10 -3.88 -5.87
N VAL A 220 18.56 -2.86 -5.21
CA VAL A 220 19.18 -1.52 -5.18
C VAL A 220 20.46 -1.60 -4.35
N GLN A 221 21.59 -1.28 -4.98
CA GLN A 221 22.91 -1.30 -4.34
C GLN A 221 23.01 -0.17 -3.30
N VAL A 222 22.62 -0.46 -2.06
CA VAL A 222 22.79 0.48 -0.93
C VAL A 222 24.29 0.76 -0.67
N ILE A 223 25.19 -0.13 -1.09
CA ILE A 223 26.63 -0.06 -0.79
C ILE A 223 27.37 0.95 -1.69
N ALA A 224 26.81 1.33 -2.84
CA ALA A 224 27.31 2.50 -3.57
C ALA A 224 27.10 3.80 -2.76
N ALA A 225 26.36 3.78 -1.64
CA ALA A 225 26.11 4.95 -0.80
C ALA A 225 27.29 5.38 0.10
N PHE A 226 28.38 4.61 0.14
CA PHE A 226 29.60 4.91 0.91
C PHE A 226 30.79 5.22 -0.01
#